data_AF-A0A960DEI6-F1
#
_entry.id   AF-A0A960DEI6-F1
#
_cell.length_a   1.000
_cell.length_b   1.000
_cell.length_c   1.000
_cell.angle_alpha   90.00
_cell.angle_beta   90.00
_cell.angle_gamma   90.00
#
_symmetry.space_group_name_H-M   'P 1'
#
loop_
_entity.id
_entity.type
_entity.pdbx_description
1 polymer ?
#
loop_
_entity_poly.entity_id
_entity_poly.type
_entity_poly.pdbx_seq_one_letter_code
_entity_poly.pdbx_strand_id
1 'polypeptide(L)'
;LLVPTTDLLYEYRKSIWCGIGGLAPFAHTPPQFSGLMLSTGLTLGVERYRYPSDLPKVAASSGGRDYCTELGLPVVPVDFRTPFLVSDIGANPAKYGNSGILLNSEGLKNWLFGPLDGPPRNTAQIGMPG
;
A
#
# COMPACT_ATOMS: atom_id res chain seq x y z
N LEU A 1 -30.33 -15.90 -19.03
CA LEU A 1 -30.11 -15.42 -17.64
C LEU A 1 -28.62 -15.23 -17.32
N LEU A 2 -27.72 -16.15 -17.71
CA LEU A 2 -26.30 -16.12 -17.32
C LEU A 2 -25.38 -15.30 -18.24
N VAL A 3 -25.85 -14.87 -19.41
CA VAL A 3 -25.03 -14.14 -20.41
C VAL A 3 -24.15 -13.03 -19.79
N PRO A 4 -24.66 -12.07 -18.99
CA PRO A 4 -23.82 -11.01 -18.44
C PRO A 4 -22.76 -11.50 -17.44
N THR A 5 -23.04 -12.56 -16.67
CA THR A 5 -22.07 -13.11 -15.72
C THR A 5 -21.03 -13.96 -16.42
N THR A 6 -21.41 -14.72 -17.45
CA THR A 6 -20.47 -15.50 -18.26
C THR A 6 -19.59 -14.61 -19.13
N ASP A 7 -20.11 -13.48 -19.62
CA ASP A 7 -19.33 -12.51 -20.39
C ASP A 7 -18.28 -11.83 -19.50
N LEU A 8 -18.65 -11.41 -18.29
CA LEU A 8 -17.69 -10.85 -17.32
C LEU A 8 -16.65 -11.90 -16.90
N LEU A 9 -17.07 -13.15 -16.65
CA LEU A 9 -16.15 -14.23 -16.34
C LEU A 9 -15.17 -14.49 -17.49
N TYR A 10 -15.66 -14.44 -18.74
CA TYR A 10 -14.83 -14.59 -19.92
C TYR A 10 -13.85 -13.42 -20.08
N GLU A 11 -14.30 -12.18 -19.86
CA GLU A 11 -13.46 -10.98 -19.90
C GLU A 11 -12.29 -11.09 -18.91
N TYR A 12 -12.57 -11.51 -17.68
CA TYR A 12 -11.58 -11.60 -16.60
C TYR A 12 -10.87 -12.96 -16.50
N ARG A 13 -11.09 -13.89 -17.44
CA ARG A 13 -10.61 -15.28 -17.35
C ARG A 13 -9.09 -15.40 -17.14
N LYS A 14 -8.30 -14.50 -17.74
CA LYS A 14 -6.84 -14.49 -17.59
C LYS A 14 -6.42 -14.07 -16.18
N SER A 15 -6.98 -12.95 -15.70
CA SER A 15 -6.75 -12.45 -14.35
C SER A 15 -7.15 -13.48 -13.29
N ILE A 16 -8.28 -14.15 -13.49
CA ILE A 16 -8.75 -15.23 -12.62
C ILE A 16 -7.79 -16.42 -12.67
N TRP A 17 -7.37 -16.84 -13.87
CA TRP A 17 -6.45 -17.96 -14.04
C TRP A 17 -5.09 -17.69 -13.38
N CYS A 18 -4.47 -16.53 -13.59
CA CYS A 18 -3.15 -16.26 -13.01
C CYS A 18 -3.22 -15.96 -11.51
N GLY A 19 -4.30 -15.31 -11.04
CA GLY A 19 -4.53 -15.05 -9.63
C GLY A 19 -4.75 -16.33 -8.82
N ILE A 20 -5.65 -17.21 -9.30
CA ILE A 20 -5.88 -18.52 -8.66
C ILE A 20 -4.68 -19.45 -8.88
N GLY A 21 -4.10 -19.43 -10.07
CA GLY A 21 -2.93 -20.24 -10.41
C GLY A 21 -1.72 -19.95 -9.53
N GLY A 22 -1.56 -18.71 -9.05
CA GLY A 22 -0.53 -18.33 -8.10
C GLY A 22 -0.70 -18.92 -6.69
N LEU A 23 -1.91 -19.38 -6.34
CA LEU A 23 -2.14 -20.06 -5.06
C LEU A 23 -1.47 -21.45 -5.01
N ALA A 24 -1.29 -22.10 -6.16
CA ALA A 24 -0.63 -23.40 -6.23
C ALA A 24 0.86 -23.36 -5.81
N PRO A 25 1.73 -22.54 -6.43
CA PRO A 25 3.11 -22.41 -5.97
C PRO A 25 3.16 -21.83 -4.55
N PHE A 26 2.28 -20.87 -4.21
CA PHE A 26 2.19 -20.30 -2.87
C PHE A 26 1.99 -21.39 -1.80
N ALA A 27 1.07 -22.32 -2.05
CA ALA A 27 0.80 -23.44 -1.15
C ALA A 27 1.98 -24.40 -0.99
N HIS A 28 2.95 -24.44 -1.92
CA HIS A 28 4.12 -25.30 -1.85
C HIS A 28 5.41 -24.58 -1.44
N THR A 29 5.40 -23.25 -1.32
CA THR A 29 6.55 -22.47 -0.88
C THR A 29 6.81 -22.65 0.62
N PRO A 30 8.03 -23.04 1.03
CA PRO A 30 8.42 -23.00 2.43
C PRO A 30 8.61 -21.54 2.91
N PRO A 31 8.40 -21.26 4.21
CA PRO A 31 8.00 -22.19 5.26
C PRO A 31 6.48 -22.20 5.46
N GLN A 32 5.89 -23.40 5.46
CA GLN A 32 4.47 -23.59 5.79
C GLN A 32 4.32 -23.60 7.33
N PHE A 33 4.03 -22.46 7.92
CA PHE A 33 3.77 -22.37 9.36
C PHE A 33 2.29 -22.66 9.65
N SER A 34 2.01 -23.41 10.72
CA SER A 34 0.64 -23.67 11.21
C SER A 34 0.04 -22.50 12.01
N GLY A 35 0.52 -21.27 11.78
CA GLY A 35 0.14 -20.07 12.53
C GLY A 35 0.05 -18.84 11.64
N LEU A 36 -0.69 -17.83 12.11
CA LEU A 36 -0.80 -16.54 11.43
C LEU A 36 0.49 -15.72 11.62
N MET A 37 1.21 -15.45 10.54
CA MET A 37 2.28 -14.45 10.54
C MET A 37 1.65 -13.06 10.46
N LEU A 38 1.58 -12.39 11.60
CA LEU A 38 1.09 -11.03 11.71
C LEU A 38 2.28 -10.07 11.75
N SER A 39 2.29 -9.07 10.86
CA SER A 39 3.18 -7.91 11.00
C SER A 39 2.53 -6.94 12.00
N THR A 40 2.82 -7.12 13.29
CA THR A 40 2.32 -6.25 14.38
C THR A 40 3.29 -5.11 14.72
N GLY A 41 4.31 -4.90 13.90
CA GLY A 41 5.29 -3.82 14.09
C GLY A 41 4.78 -2.46 13.60
N LEU A 42 5.45 -1.40 14.03
CA LEU A 42 5.29 -0.07 13.44
C LEU A 42 6.10 -0.02 12.14
N THR A 43 5.41 0.16 11.00
CA THR A 43 6.09 0.38 9.71
C THR A 43 6.28 1.87 9.50
N LEU A 44 7.53 2.31 9.49
CA LEU A 44 7.87 3.72 9.31
C LEU A 44 7.45 4.20 7.91
N GLY A 45 6.86 5.39 7.84
CA GLY A 45 6.46 6.02 6.58
C GLY A 45 5.16 5.48 5.95
N VAL A 46 4.45 4.57 6.64
CA VAL A 46 3.10 4.14 6.24
C VAL A 46 2.07 4.97 6.97
N GLU A 47 1.10 5.50 6.23
CA GLU A 47 0.01 6.27 6.82
C GLU A 47 -0.87 5.38 7.71
N ARG A 48 -1.27 5.90 8.86
CA ARG A 48 -2.21 5.23 9.76
C ARG A 48 -3.58 5.07 9.10
N TYR A 49 -4.24 3.95 9.36
CA TYR A 49 -5.64 3.78 9.00
C TYR A 49 -6.51 4.86 9.68
N ARG A 50 -7.39 5.49 8.91
CA ARG A 50 -8.30 6.54 9.36
C ARG A 50 -9.74 6.13 9.06
N TYR A 51 -10.48 5.86 10.13
CA TYR A 51 -11.94 5.74 10.03
C TYR A 51 -12.58 7.14 9.97
N PRO A 52 -13.60 7.39 9.13
CA PRO A 52 -14.23 6.47 8.18
C PRO A 52 -13.60 6.48 6.77
N SER A 53 -12.58 7.31 6.51
CA SER A 53 -12.08 7.54 5.15
C SER A 53 -11.51 6.30 4.47
N ASP A 54 -10.95 5.37 5.24
CA ASP A 54 -10.21 4.21 4.73
C ASP A 54 -11.06 2.93 4.71
N LEU A 55 -12.39 3.05 4.88
CA LEU A 55 -13.30 1.91 4.82
C LEU A 55 -13.19 1.16 3.49
N PRO A 56 -13.19 -0.19 3.51
CA PRO A 56 -13.13 -0.98 2.28
C PRO A 56 -14.27 -0.62 1.33
N LYS A 57 -13.94 -0.45 0.05
CA LYS A 57 -14.91 -0.21 -1.01
C LYS A 57 -14.65 -1.08 -2.23
N VAL A 58 -15.73 -1.38 -2.96
CA VAL A 58 -15.70 -2.20 -4.18
C VAL A 58 -15.84 -1.28 -5.40
N ALA A 59 -14.89 -0.37 -5.57
CA ALA A 59 -14.88 0.61 -6.65
C ALA A 59 -13.72 0.42 -7.64
N ALA A 60 -12.81 -0.52 -7.36
CA ALA A 60 -11.71 -0.86 -8.25
C ALA A 60 -12.20 -1.58 -9.51
N SER A 61 -11.72 -1.16 -10.68
CA SER A 61 -11.90 -1.87 -11.95
C SER A 61 -10.61 -1.84 -12.75
N SER A 62 -10.32 -2.94 -13.42
CA SER A 62 -9.20 -3.01 -14.38
C SER A 62 -9.62 -2.68 -15.81
N GLY A 63 -10.93 -2.53 -16.07
CA GLY A 63 -11.49 -2.38 -17.42
C GLY A 63 -11.16 -3.58 -18.33
N GLY A 64 -11.10 -4.79 -17.77
CA GLY A 64 -10.75 -6.02 -18.50
C GLY A 64 -9.25 -6.23 -18.74
N ARG A 65 -8.38 -5.32 -18.29
CA ARG A 65 -6.93 -5.50 -18.38
C ARG A 65 -6.46 -6.58 -17.41
N ASP A 66 -5.68 -7.54 -17.90
CA ASP A 66 -4.95 -8.48 -17.06
C ASP A 66 -3.59 -7.92 -16.64
N TYR A 67 -3.21 -8.17 -15.39
CA TYR A 67 -1.93 -7.74 -14.80
C TYR A 67 -0.98 -8.92 -14.56
N CYS A 68 -1.26 -10.07 -15.19
CA CYS A 68 -0.56 -11.31 -14.89
C CYS A 68 0.94 -11.17 -15.14
N THR A 69 1.32 -10.56 -16.27
CA THR A 69 2.72 -10.35 -16.65
C THR A 69 3.44 -9.34 -15.76
N GLU A 70 2.80 -8.22 -15.45
CA GLU A 70 3.37 -7.14 -14.64
C GLU A 70 3.54 -7.55 -13.18
N LEU A 71 2.69 -8.44 -12.69
CA LEU A 71 2.77 -8.99 -11.33
C LEU A 71 3.65 -10.24 -11.23
N GLY A 72 4.17 -10.76 -12.36
CA GLY A 72 4.94 -11.99 -12.40
C GLY A 72 4.11 -13.24 -12.05
N LEU A 73 2.79 -13.21 -12.26
CA LEU A 73 1.89 -14.31 -11.96
C LEU A 73 1.78 -15.30 -13.13
N PRO A 74 1.50 -16.59 -12.89
CA PRO A 74 1.22 -17.21 -11.58
C PRO A 74 2.47 -17.61 -10.79
N VAL A 75 3.61 -17.78 -11.44
CA VAL A 75 4.87 -18.17 -10.79
C VAL A 75 5.81 -16.97 -10.77
N VAL A 76 5.89 -16.34 -9.60
CA VAL A 76 6.75 -15.17 -9.38
C VAL A 76 8.22 -15.60 -9.48
N PRO A 77 9.04 -14.96 -10.36
CA PRO A 77 10.46 -15.29 -10.47
C PRO A 77 11.23 -14.99 -9.17
N VAL A 78 12.36 -15.67 -8.98
CA VAL A 78 13.29 -15.37 -7.89
C VAL A 78 13.77 -13.92 -8.02
N ASP A 79 13.86 -13.21 -6.89
CA ASP A 79 14.23 -11.79 -6.80
C ASP A 79 13.32 -10.81 -7.57
N PHE A 80 12.13 -11.24 -8.01
CA PHE A 80 11.16 -10.35 -8.62
C PHE A 80 10.50 -9.43 -7.58
N ARG A 81 10.57 -8.12 -7.82
CA ARG A 81 9.89 -7.12 -6.99
C ARG A 81 8.55 -6.78 -7.60
N THR A 82 7.50 -7.43 -7.11
CA THR A 82 6.13 -7.18 -7.59
C THR A 82 5.76 -5.71 -7.40
N PRO A 83 5.30 -5.01 -8.46
CA PRO A 83 4.89 -3.63 -8.35
C PRO A 83 3.61 -3.50 -7.51
N PHE A 84 3.48 -2.38 -6.80
CA PHE A 84 2.28 -2.09 -6.04
C PHE A 84 1.13 -1.67 -6.98
N LEU A 85 0.02 -2.41 -6.96
CA LEU A 85 -1.17 -2.07 -7.72
C LEU A 85 -2.02 -1.05 -6.95
N VAL A 86 -2.07 0.18 -7.44
CA VAL A 86 -2.94 1.22 -6.90
C VAL A 86 -4.37 0.98 -7.42
N SER A 87 -5.29 0.69 -6.51
CA SER A 87 -6.69 0.40 -6.84
C SER A 87 -7.65 1.13 -5.90
N ASP A 88 -8.87 1.39 -6.37
CA ASP A 88 -9.86 2.11 -5.60
C ASP A 88 -10.57 1.22 -4.57
N ILE A 89 -9.83 0.82 -3.52
CA ILE A 89 -10.28 -0.14 -2.49
C ILE A 89 -10.51 0.49 -1.12
N GLY A 90 -10.31 1.80 -0.98
CA GLY A 90 -10.57 2.55 0.25
C GLY A 90 -9.30 2.90 1.03
N ALA A 91 -8.30 2.01 1.04
CA ALA A 91 -7.00 2.29 1.63
C ALA A 91 -5.91 2.36 0.56
N ASN A 92 -5.12 3.42 0.56
CA ASN A 92 -3.92 3.55 -0.26
C ASN A 92 -2.75 3.98 0.64
N PRO A 93 -1.77 3.10 0.91
CA PRO A 93 -0.63 3.44 1.74
C PRO A 93 0.22 4.56 1.14
N ALA A 94 0.17 4.79 -0.17
CA ALA A 94 0.92 5.83 -0.89
C ALA A 94 0.10 7.10 -1.17
N LYS A 95 -1.05 7.31 -0.50
CA LYS A 95 -1.99 8.41 -0.77
C LYS A 95 -1.36 9.80 -0.77
N TYR A 96 -0.36 10.02 0.07
CA TYR A 96 0.32 11.32 0.23
C TYR A 96 1.71 11.35 -0.42
N GLY A 97 2.04 10.38 -1.28
CA GLY A 97 3.34 10.34 -1.95
C GLY A 97 4.51 10.01 -1.01
N ASN A 98 4.23 9.37 0.14
CA ASN A 98 5.15 8.87 1.18
C ASN A 98 6.59 9.38 1.05
N SER A 99 6.79 10.68 1.31
CA SER A 99 8.07 11.37 1.15
C SER A 99 9.10 11.02 2.24
N GLY A 100 8.97 9.85 2.89
CA GLY A 100 9.77 9.43 4.03
C GLY A 100 9.22 9.93 5.37
N ILE A 101 10.10 10.05 6.36
CA ILE A 101 9.73 10.50 7.70
C ILE A 101 9.45 12.01 7.67
N LEU A 102 8.18 12.38 7.80
CA LEU A 102 7.79 13.77 8.05
C LEU A 102 7.89 14.06 9.55
N LEU A 103 9.07 14.50 9.98
CA LEU A 103 9.32 14.91 11.36
C LEU A 103 8.77 16.32 11.58
N ASN A 104 7.78 16.45 12.46
CA ASN A 104 7.47 17.76 13.04
C ASN A 104 8.65 18.17 13.93
N SER A 105 9.59 18.90 13.34
CA SER A 105 10.81 19.33 14.00
C SER A 105 10.54 20.25 15.19
N GLU A 106 9.47 21.03 15.14
CA GLU A 106 9.05 21.92 16.24
C GLU A 106 8.47 21.11 17.39
N GLY A 107 7.56 20.17 17.10
CA GLY A 107 7.02 19.23 18.09
C GLY A 107 8.09 18.36 18.76
N LEU A 108 9.08 17.87 17.99
CA LEU A 108 10.20 17.09 18.56
C LEU A 108 11.07 17.93 19.49
N LYS A 109 11.39 19.17 19.11
CA LYS A 109 12.15 20.09 19.96
C LYS A 109 11.40 20.41 21.25
N ASN A 110 10.09 20.68 21.16
CA ASN A 110 9.25 20.94 22.32
C ASN A 110 9.16 19.74 23.27
N TRP A 111 9.12 18.51 22.74
CA TRP A 111 9.13 17.30 23.55
C TRP A 111 10.47 17.07 24.28
N LEU A 112 11.59 17.33 23.59
CA LEU A 112 12.93 17.12 24.13
C LEU A 112 13.38 18.20 25.12
N PHE A 113 13.03 19.46 24.87
CA PHE A 113 13.56 20.61 25.61
C PHE A 113 12.50 21.43 26.36
N GLY A 114 11.23 21.02 26.29
CA GLY A 114 10.11 21.83 26.77
C GLY A 114 9.77 22.96 25.79
N PRO A 115 8.76 23.81 26.12
CA PRO A 115 8.43 24.96 25.31
C PRO A 115 9.61 25.93 25.29
N LEU A 116 10.35 25.92 24.18
CA LEU A 116 11.43 26.86 23.93
C LEU A 116 10.80 28.17 23.45
N ASP A 117 11.24 29.30 23.99
CA ASP A 117 10.94 30.60 23.39
C ASP A 117 11.35 30.54 21.91
N GLY A 118 10.43 30.96 21.04
CA GLY A 118 10.65 30.91 19.59
C GLY A 118 11.98 31.56 19.22
N PRO A 119 12.62 31.14 18.11
CA PRO A 119 13.94 31.66 17.73
C PRO A 119 13.90 33.19 17.78
N PRO A 120 14.95 33.86 18.31
CA PRO A 120 14.99 35.32 18.38
C PRO A 120 14.57 35.83 17.02
N ARG A 121 13.49 36.62 16.97
CA ARG A 121 12.82 37.04 15.73
C ARG A 121 13.88 37.38 14.71
N ASN A 122 14.15 36.45 13.79
CA ASN A 122 15.11 36.69 12.74
C ASN A 122 14.37 37.57 11.75
N THR A 123 14.46 38.88 11.94
CA THR A 123 13.80 39.89 11.10
C THR A 123 14.13 39.71 9.62
N ALA A 124 15.22 39.00 9.31
CA ALA A 124 15.66 38.73 7.95
C ALA A 124 15.02 37.50 7.27
N GLN A 125 14.27 36.63 7.98
CA GLN A 125 13.61 35.43 7.39
C GLN A 125 14.52 34.49 6.56
N ILE A 126 15.84 34.49 6.76
CA ILE A 126 16.74 33.63 5.96
C ILE A 126 16.81 32.23 6.59
N GLY A 127 16.40 31.21 5.82
CA GLY A 127 16.73 29.81 6.08
C GLY A 127 15.72 28.98 6.88
N MET A 128 14.41 29.21 6.73
CA MET A 128 13.40 28.28 7.25
C MET A 128 13.11 27.15 6.25
N PRO A 129 13.38 25.88 6.57
CA PRO A 129 12.56 24.79 6.10
C PRO A 129 11.33 24.71 7.02
N GLY A 130 10.14 24.78 6.41
CA GLY A 130 8.87 24.49 7.09
C GLY A 130 8.76 23.03 7.52
#